data_AF-A0A6I2UJ59-F1
#
_entry.id   AF-A0A6I2UJ59-F1
#
_cell.length_a   1.000
_cell.length_b   1.000
_cell.length_c   1.000
_cell.angle_alpha   90.00
_cell.angle_beta   90.00
_cell.angle_gamma   90.00
#
_symmetry.space_group_name_H-M   'P 1'
#
loop_
_entity.id
_entity.type
_entity.pdbx_description
1 polymer ?
#
loop_
_entity_poly.entity_id
_entity_poly.type
_entity_poly.pdbx_seq_one_letter_code
_entity_poly.pdbx_strand_id
1 'polypeptide(L)'
;MATFRFDLNQEYSERLEADAAAKRMNIQEYIRYKLFGELTIFSVDEVVNRIQSGDFKNKEFTVPDVYTDEEWSQIDRGNAGVLGKNFFNHITEHPELGIRFVPDRTIKRRAVYSYIKED
;
A
#
# COMPACT_ATOMS: atom_id res chain seq x y z
N MET A 1 7.71 -8.12 25.79
CA MET A 1 8.08 -7.56 24.47
C MET A 1 9.42 -6.86 24.64
N ALA A 2 10.44 -7.22 23.85
CA ALA A 2 11.72 -6.51 23.90
C ALA A 2 11.57 -5.20 23.11
N THR A 3 12.07 -4.09 23.66
CA THR A 3 12.08 -2.79 22.99
C THR A 3 13.52 -2.41 22.70
N PHE A 4 13.82 -2.12 21.44
CA PHE A 4 15.12 -1.63 21.00
C PHE A 4 14.97 -0.17 20.58
N ARG A 5 15.85 0.70 21.07
CA ARG A 5 15.94 2.12 20.69
C ARG A 5 17.30 2.36 20.06
N PHE A 6 17.30 3.03 18.91
CA PHE A 6 18.52 3.54 18.28
C PHE A 6 18.27 5.01 17.94
N ASP A 7 19.22 5.87 18.30
CA ASP A 7 19.13 7.30 18.02
C ASP A 7 19.98 7.61 16.78
N LEU A 8 19.42 8.37 15.84
CA LEU A 8 20.09 8.77 14.60
C LEU A 8 20.48 10.25 14.67
N ASN A 9 21.61 10.59 14.05
CA ASN A 9 21.91 11.97 13.72
C ASN A 9 21.06 12.43 12.52
N GLN A 10 21.10 13.72 12.20
CA GLN A 10 20.29 14.27 11.11
C GLN A 10 20.57 13.62 9.75
N GLU A 11 21.85 13.41 9.41
CA GLU A 11 22.26 12.77 8.15
C GLU A 11 21.62 11.38 7.98
N TYR A 12 21.68 10.54 9.02
CA TYR A 12 21.10 9.20 8.96
C TYR A 12 19.57 9.19 9.00
N SER A 13 18.94 10.16 9.68
CA SER A 13 17.47 10.31 9.65
C SER A 13 16.97 10.66 8.26
N GLU A 14 17.58 11.67 7.61
CA GLU A 14 17.19 12.09 6.25
C GLU A 14 17.42 10.96 5.24
N ARG A 15 18.53 10.22 5.38
CA ARG A 15 18.80 9.05 4.54
C ARG A 15 17.77 7.93 4.75
N LEU A 16 17.38 7.66 6.00
CA LEU A 16 16.39 6.64 6.32
C LEU A 16 15.03 6.97 5.69
N GLU A 17 14.62 8.24 5.76
CA GLU A 17 13.40 8.74 5.13
C GLU A 17 13.45 8.64 3.61
N ALA A 18 14.56 9.07 2.99
CA ALA A 18 14.75 9.02 1.55
C ALA A 18 14.74 7.57 1.02
N ASP A 19 15.44 6.66 1.69
CA ASP A 19 15.49 5.26 1.30
C ASP A 19 14.12 4.57 1.44
N ALA A 20 13.39 4.87 2.53
CA ALA A 20 12.05 4.35 2.75
C ALA A 20 11.09 4.84 1.66
N ALA A 21 11.13 6.14 1.35
CA ALA A 21 10.35 6.76 0.29
C ALA A 21 10.68 6.18 -1.09
N ALA A 22 11.96 5.96 -1.40
CA ALA A 22 12.41 5.35 -2.66
C ALA A 22 11.86 3.93 -2.85
N LYS A 23 11.60 3.20 -1.76
CA LYS A 23 10.96 1.88 -1.78
C LYS A 23 9.44 1.92 -1.54
N ARG A 24 8.83 3.10 -1.46
CA ARG A 24 7.40 3.28 -1.11
C ARG A 24 7.00 2.57 0.19
N MET A 25 7.92 2.51 1.15
CA MET A 25 7.71 1.96 2.50
C MET A 25 7.65 3.09 3.51
N ASN A 26 6.90 2.89 4.60
CA ASN A 26 7.08 3.75 5.78
C ASN A 26 8.39 3.40 6.50
N ILE A 27 8.84 4.28 7.40
CA ILE A 27 10.13 4.10 8.11
C ILE A 27 10.18 2.75 8.87
N GLN A 28 9.09 2.36 9.54
CA GLN A 28 9.06 1.12 10.32
C GLN A 28 9.12 -0.13 9.42
N GLU A 29 8.39 -0.11 8.31
CA GLU A 29 8.44 -1.16 7.28
C GLU A 29 9.84 -1.27 6.69
N TYR A 30 10.46 -0.15 6.35
CA TYR A 30 11.80 -0.14 5.80
C TYR A 30 12.85 -0.64 6.80
N ILE A 31 12.73 -0.31 8.09
CA ILE A 31 13.58 -0.87 9.15
C ILE A 31 13.42 -2.39 9.24
N ARG A 32 12.19 -2.92 9.28
CA ARG A 32 11.95 -4.37 9.34
C ARG A 32 12.48 -5.08 8.10
N TYR A 33 12.25 -4.50 6.92
CA TYR A 33 12.81 -4.98 5.66
C TYR A 33 14.34 -5.03 5.70
N LYS A 34 15.00 -3.96 6.18
CA LYS A 34 16.47 -3.91 6.25
C LYS A 34 17.08 -4.86 7.26
N LEU A 35 16.45 -5.05 8.41
CA LEU A 35 16.98 -5.91 9.47
C LEU A 35 16.66 -7.39 9.27
N PHE A 36 15.49 -7.71 8.72
CA PHE A 36 14.96 -9.08 8.69
C PHE A 36 14.55 -9.56 7.30
N GLY A 37 14.65 -8.71 6.27
CA GLY A 37 14.15 -9.04 4.93
C GLY A 37 12.63 -9.12 4.84
N GLU A 38 11.91 -8.69 5.89
CA GLU A 38 10.45 -8.74 5.94
C GLU A 38 9.85 -7.71 4.99
N LEU A 39 9.12 -8.20 3.99
CA LEU A 39 8.29 -7.37 3.12
C LEU A 39 6.86 -7.39 3.66
N THR A 40 6.30 -6.21 3.89
CA THR A 40 4.87 -6.09 4.16
C THR A 40 4.09 -6.37 2.88
N ILE A 41 3.01 -7.14 2.98
CA ILE A 41 2.05 -7.30 1.89
C ILE A 41 1.16 -6.04 1.72
N PHE A 42 1.20 -5.11 2.67
CA PHE A 42 0.43 -3.87 2.67
C PHE A 42 1.19 -2.72 2.00
N SER A 43 1.63 -2.92 0.77
CA SER A 43 2.29 -1.89 -0.05
C SER A 43 1.46 -1.58 -1.30
N VAL A 44 1.61 -0.37 -1.84
CA VAL A 44 0.91 0.04 -3.07
C VAL A 44 1.23 -0.91 -4.23
N ASP A 45 2.50 -1.31 -4.36
CA ASP A 45 2.95 -2.21 -5.42
C ASP A 45 2.27 -3.58 -5.32
N GLU A 46 2.14 -4.11 -4.10
CA GLU A 46 1.47 -5.39 -3.88
C GLU A 46 -0.03 -5.30 -4.16
N VAL A 47 -0.68 -4.18 -3.79
CA VAL A 47 -2.09 -3.94 -4.15
C VAL A 47 -2.25 -3.96 -5.67
N VAL A 48 -1.41 -3.22 -6.41
CA VAL A 48 -1.45 -3.17 -7.89
C VAL A 48 -1.20 -4.55 -8.48
N ASN A 49 -0.16 -5.25 -8.03
CA ASN A 49 0.18 -6.59 -8.49
C ASN A 49 -1.02 -7.55 -8.32
N ARG A 50 -1.64 -7.58 -7.14
CA ARG A 50 -2.80 -8.42 -6.85
C ARG A 50 -4.03 -8.08 -7.70
N ILE A 51 -4.26 -6.80 -7.99
CA ILE A 51 -5.33 -6.37 -8.90
C ILE A 51 -5.06 -6.90 -10.32
N GLN A 52 -3.84 -6.74 -10.81
CA GLN A 52 -3.47 -7.07 -12.18
C GLN A 52 -3.32 -8.58 -12.43
N SER A 53 -2.89 -9.34 -11.42
CA SER A 53 -2.78 -10.80 -11.46
C SER A 53 -4.07 -11.51 -11.04
N GLY A 54 -4.97 -10.81 -10.34
CA GLY A 54 -6.22 -11.34 -9.82
C GLY A 54 -7.41 -11.20 -10.77
N ASP A 55 -8.58 -11.62 -10.29
CA ASP A 55 -9.84 -11.58 -11.04
C ASP A 55 -10.63 -10.28 -10.76
N PHE A 56 -9.98 -9.14 -11.04
CA PHE A 56 -10.55 -7.80 -10.86
C PHE A 56 -10.91 -7.10 -12.18
N LYS A 57 -10.59 -7.70 -13.35
CA LYS A 57 -10.92 -7.12 -14.67
C LYS A 57 -12.42 -6.90 -14.78
N ASN A 58 -12.82 -5.67 -15.12
CA ASN A 58 -14.21 -5.22 -15.26
C ASN A 58 -15.06 -5.34 -13.98
N LYS A 59 -14.44 -5.35 -12.79
CA LYS A 59 -15.14 -5.39 -11.50
C LYS A 59 -14.83 -4.15 -10.66
N GLU A 60 -15.79 -3.76 -9.84
CA GLU A 60 -15.60 -2.79 -8.78
C GLU A 60 -15.02 -3.48 -7.53
N PHE A 61 -14.07 -2.84 -6.86
CA PHE A 61 -13.46 -3.34 -5.63
C PHE A 61 -13.03 -2.20 -4.71
N THR A 62 -12.72 -2.55 -3.46
CA THR A 62 -12.05 -1.68 -2.49
C THR A 62 -10.67 -2.26 -2.15
N VAL A 63 -9.73 -1.44 -1.66
CA VAL A 63 -8.37 -1.92 -1.29
C VAL A 63 -8.39 -3.13 -0.34
N PRO A 64 -9.30 -3.25 0.65
CA PRO A 64 -9.39 -4.47 1.45
C PRO A 64 -9.75 -5.73 0.65
N ASP A 65 -10.52 -5.60 -0.44
CA ASP A 65 -11.01 -6.75 -1.20
C ASP A 65 -9.88 -7.44 -2.01
N VAL A 66 -8.70 -6.81 -2.11
CA VAL A 66 -7.51 -7.42 -2.74
C VAL A 66 -6.75 -8.39 -1.82
N TYR A 67 -7.16 -8.47 -0.56
CA TYR A 67 -6.56 -9.31 0.47
C TYR A 67 -7.56 -10.35 0.96
N THR A 68 -7.08 -11.44 1.56
CA THR A 68 -7.98 -12.31 2.35
C THR A 68 -8.39 -11.61 3.65
N ASP A 69 -9.47 -12.07 4.27
CA ASP A 69 -9.91 -11.53 5.57
C ASP A 69 -8.83 -11.71 6.64
N GLU A 70 -8.10 -12.84 6.64
CA GLU A 70 -6.98 -13.08 7.56
C GLU A 70 -5.85 -12.09 7.32
N GLU A 71 -5.46 -11.85 6.07
CA GLU A 71 -4.44 -10.86 5.73
C GLU A 71 -4.88 -9.47 6.19
N TRP A 72 -6.03 -8.99 5.72
CA TRP A 72 -6.52 -7.65 6.04
C TRP A 72 -6.75 -7.45 7.55
N SER A 73 -6.92 -8.50 8.34
CA SER A 73 -7.00 -8.40 9.80
C SER A 73 -5.68 -7.97 10.47
N GLN A 74 -4.54 -8.14 9.80
CA GLN A 74 -3.20 -7.85 10.33
C GLN A 74 -2.76 -6.39 10.18
N ILE A 75 -3.43 -5.61 9.34
CA ILE A 75 -3.12 -4.19 9.17
C ILE A 75 -3.80 -3.35 10.26
N ASP A 76 -3.05 -2.47 10.93
CA ASP A 76 -3.65 -1.52 11.86
C ASP A 76 -4.38 -0.39 11.11
N ARG A 77 -5.33 0.27 11.78
CA ARG A 77 -6.18 1.30 11.17
C ARG A 77 -5.39 2.49 10.63
N GLY A 78 -4.26 2.84 11.25
CA GLY A 78 -3.43 3.96 10.80
C GLY A 78 -2.77 3.64 9.47
N ASN A 79 -2.10 2.48 9.40
CA ASN A 79 -1.45 2.01 8.18
C ASN A 79 -2.47 1.71 7.06
N ALA A 80 -3.68 1.25 7.38
CA ALA A 80 -4.74 1.08 6.39
C ALA A 80 -5.16 2.40 5.72
N GLY A 81 -5.26 3.49 6.50
CA GLY A 81 -5.54 4.82 5.97
C GLY A 81 -4.41 5.35 5.08
N VAL A 82 -3.16 5.15 5.50
CA VAL A 82 -1.97 5.54 4.73
C VAL A 82 -1.89 4.77 3.42
N LEU A 83 -2.08 3.44 3.45
CA LEU A 83 -2.09 2.60 2.25
C LEU A 83 -3.16 3.06 1.26
N GLY A 84 -4.39 3.30 1.72
CA GLY A 84 -5.47 3.78 0.85
C GLY A 84 -5.17 5.14 0.21
N LYS A 85 -4.59 6.08 0.96
CA LYS A 85 -4.17 7.39 0.43
C LYS A 85 -3.06 7.27 -0.60
N ASN A 86 -2.02 6.49 -0.29
CA ASN A 86 -0.88 6.30 -1.18
C ASN A 86 -1.29 5.56 -2.46
N PHE A 87 -2.16 4.57 -2.34
CA PHE A 87 -2.74 3.86 -3.48
C PHE A 87 -3.52 4.80 -4.40
N PHE A 88 -4.42 5.62 -3.83
CA PHE A 88 -5.17 6.62 -4.60
C PHE A 88 -4.27 7.59 -5.36
N ASN A 89 -3.26 8.14 -4.69
CA ASN A 89 -2.29 9.05 -5.34
C ASN A 89 -1.56 8.34 -6.47
N HIS A 90 -1.06 7.12 -6.22
CA HIS A 90 -0.29 6.36 -7.20
C HIS A 90 -1.10 6.06 -8.47
N ILE A 91 -2.32 5.53 -8.36
CA ILE A 91 -3.13 5.24 -9.55
C ILE A 91 -3.59 6.51 -10.29
N THR A 92 -3.66 7.65 -9.59
CA THR A 92 -4.00 8.95 -10.20
C THR A 92 -2.82 9.50 -11.00
N GLU A 93 -1.60 9.31 -10.50
CA GLU A 93 -0.35 9.68 -11.18
C GLU A 93 0.00 8.73 -12.33
N HIS A 94 -0.48 7.48 -12.26
CA HIS A 94 -0.18 6.39 -13.20
C HIS A 94 -1.44 5.82 -13.87
N PRO A 95 -2.15 6.59 -14.73
CA PRO A 95 -3.36 6.13 -15.39
C PRO A 95 -3.14 4.92 -16.32
N GLU A 96 -1.91 4.70 -16.78
CA GLU A 96 -1.48 3.54 -17.58
C GLU A 96 -1.66 2.19 -16.86
N LEU A 97 -1.81 2.18 -15.53
CA LEU A 97 -2.06 0.96 -14.76
C LEU A 97 -3.46 0.37 -15.02
N GLY A 98 -4.36 1.12 -15.66
CA GLY A 98 -5.73 0.70 -15.95
C GLY A 98 -6.65 0.65 -14.72
N ILE A 99 -6.15 1.05 -13.54
CA ILE A 99 -6.90 1.10 -12.29
C ILE A 99 -7.42 2.52 -12.08
N ARG A 100 -8.71 2.68 -11.81
CA ARG A 100 -9.35 4.00 -11.71
C ARG A 100 -10.24 4.10 -10.47
N PHE A 101 -10.21 5.26 -9.83
CA PHE A 101 -11.16 5.61 -8.77
C PHE A 101 -12.56 5.83 -9.36
N VAL A 102 -13.58 5.32 -8.68
CA VAL A 102 -14.99 5.51 -9.04
C VAL A 102 -15.56 6.63 -8.16
N PRO A 103 -15.80 7.84 -8.71
CA PRO A 103 -16.29 8.97 -7.93
C PRO A 103 -17.70 8.69 -7.38
N ASP A 104 -18.01 9.31 -6.24
CA ASP A 104 -19.31 9.23 -5.55
C ASP A 104 -19.77 7.82 -5.13
N ARG A 105 -18.89 6.82 -5.27
CA ARG A 105 -19.16 5.43 -4.89
C ARG A 105 -18.35 5.06 -3.65
N THR A 106 -19.04 4.53 -2.64
CA THR A 106 -18.39 3.97 -1.45
C THR A 106 -19.03 2.65 -1.04
N ILE A 107 -18.22 1.71 -0.55
CA ILE A 107 -18.68 0.45 0.05
C ILE A 107 -18.19 0.44 1.49
N LYS A 108 -19.11 0.37 2.46
CA LYS A 108 -18.76 0.42 3.91
C LYS A 108 -17.83 1.60 4.26
N ARG A 109 -18.08 2.79 3.65
CA ARG A 109 -17.26 4.02 3.75
C ARG A 109 -15.85 3.95 3.15
N ARG A 110 -15.57 2.94 2.32
CA ARG A 110 -14.30 2.79 1.59
C ARG A 110 -14.45 3.29 0.16
N ALA A 111 -13.39 3.92 -0.36
CA ALA A 111 -13.29 4.29 -1.76
C ALA A 111 -13.39 3.06 -2.66
N VAL A 112 -14.08 3.19 -3.79
CA VAL A 112 -14.28 2.13 -4.79
C VAL A 112 -13.44 2.41 -6.02
N TYR A 113 -12.91 1.35 -6.62
CA TYR A 113 -12.04 1.38 -7.77
C TYR A 113 -12.51 0.36 -8.80
N SER A 114 -12.11 0.56 -10.07
CA SER A 114 -12.31 -0.38 -11.16
C SER A 114 -10.98 -0.66 -11.87
N TYR A 115 -10.88 -1.83 -12.51
CA TYR A 115 -9.71 -2.21 -13.29
C TYR A 115 -10.10 -2.65 -14.70
N ILE A 116 -9.52 -1.98 -15.70
CA ILE A 116 -9.65 -2.32 -17.12
C ILE A 116 -8.25 -2.67 -17.62
N LYS A 117 -8.06 -3.94 -18.00
CA LYS A 117 -6.83 -4.39 -18.65
C LYS A 117 -6.92 -4.07 -20.14
N GLU A 118 -6.07 -3.16 -20.63
CA GLU A 118 -5.83 -3.01 -22.06
C GLU A 118 -5.11 -4.28 -22.55
N ASP A 119 -5.69 -4.94 -23.56
CA ASP A 119 -5.18 -6.19 -24.14
C ASP A 119 -4.10 -5.93 -25.21
#